data_AF-A0A0D2M037-F1
#
_entry.id   AF-A0A0D2M037-F1
#
_cell.length_a   1.000
_cell.length_b   1.000
_cell.length_c   1.000
_cell.angle_alpha   90.00
_cell.angle_beta   90.00
_cell.angle_gamma   90.00
#
_symmetry.space_group_name_H-M   'P 1'
#
loop_
_entity.id
_entity.type
_entity.pdbx_description
1 polymer ?
#
loop_
_entity_poly.entity_id
_entity_poly.type
_entity_poly.pdbx_seq_one_letter_code
_entity_poly.pdbx_strand_id
1 'polypeptide(L)'
;MAASRAPTEQHEALRTVLNRTPPPTQPISSTMLLSTALSHAASLALVLCVRRVRALTNVTIDDQSPLISYAPAGSWARINDSTTATLDVDGGHMLTSDPTATAVLNFTGVAVYFLSARWPYNVSSAVALDDGPAVLLDLTDHTRAVTDGGPATVKAAIVGQAVGLLNVTHTLTVSVGAGQPFAVVDAIMCVAMSSSTWLF
;
A
#
# COMPACT_ATOMS: atom_id res chain seq x y z
N MET A 1 40.32 -68.69 -67.13
CA MET A 1 40.15 -67.96 -68.40
C MET A 1 39.34 -66.71 -68.13
N ALA A 2 40.02 -65.57 -68.02
CA ALA A 2 39.39 -64.26 -67.82
C ALA A 2 38.99 -63.70 -69.19
N ALA A 3 37.72 -63.32 -69.35
CA ALA A 3 37.22 -62.63 -70.54
C ALA A 3 36.58 -61.29 -70.12
N SER A 4 37.23 -60.24 -70.59
CA SER A 4 36.83 -58.83 -70.58
C SER A 4 35.41 -58.62 -71.10
N ARG A 5 34.61 -57.80 -70.41
CA ARG A 5 33.38 -57.22 -70.96
C ARG A 5 33.27 -55.72 -70.66
N ALA A 6 33.57 -54.98 -71.72
CA ALA A 6 33.09 -53.69 -72.23
C ALA A 6 32.64 -52.53 -71.29
N PRO A 7 33.07 -51.28 -71.57
CA PRO A 7 32.82 -50.08 -70.77
C PRO A 7 31.60 -49.31 -71.30
N THR A 8 30.37 -49.78 -71.03
CA THR A 8 29.17 -49.14 -71.59
C THR A 8 28.12 -48.76 -70.54
N GLU A 9 28.19 -49.26 -69.31
CA GLU A 9 27.19 -48.95 -68.27
C GLU A 9 27.48 -47.67 -67.46
N GLN A 10 28.69 -47.10 -67.50
CA GLN A 10 28.99 -45.86 -66.77
C GLN A 10 28.47 -44.58 -67.45
N HIS A 11 28.03 -44.65 -68.71
CA HIS A 11 27.50 -43.49 -69.43
C HIS A 11 25.99 -43.26 -69.23
N GLU A 12 25.27 -44.21 -68.63
CA GLU A 12 23.81 -44.13 -68.41
C GLU A 12 23.47 -43.64 -66.99
N ALA A 13 24.34 -43.89 -66.00
CA ALA A 13 24.18 -43.37 -64.63
C ALA A 13 24.39 -41.84 -64.54
N LEU A 14 25.22 -41.24 -65.42
CA LEU A 14 25.50 -39.80 -65.42
C LEU A 14 24.40 -38.97 -66.11
N ARG A 15 23.63 -39.56 -67.04
CA ARG A 15 22.50 -38.86 -67.70
C ARG A 15 21.27 -38.72 -66.79
N THR A 16 21.15 -39.56 -65.77
CA THR A 16 20.01 -39.55 -64.85
C THR A 16 20.14 -38.51 -63.72
N VAL A 17 21.36 -38.07 -63.40
CA VAL A 17 21.59 -37.08 -62.33
C VAL A 17 21.53 -35.64 -62.85
N LEU A 18 21.97 -35.38 -64.09
CA LEU A 18 22.07 -34.03 -64.65
C LEU A 18 20.77 -33.46 -65.23
N ASN A 19 19.69 -34.26 -65.30
CA ASN A 19 18.40 -33.83 -65.86
C ASN A 19 17.29 -33.68 -64.80
N ARG A 20 17.65 -33.64 -63.50
CA ARG A 20 16.70 -33.25 -62.46
C ARG A 20 16.60 -31.74 -62.44
N THR A 21 15.54 -31.22 -63.06
CA THR A 21 15.11 -29.84 -62.84
C THR A 21 15.06 -29.55 -61.35
N PRO A 22 15.65 -28.44 -60.87
CA PRO A 22 15.55 -28.06 -59.47
C PRO A 22 14.07 -27.98 -59.09
N PRO A 23 13.68 -28.48 -57.90
CA PRO A 23 12.31 -28.35 -57.44
C PRO A 23 11.95 -26.86 -57.45
N PRO A 24 10.72 -26.50 -57.86
CA PRO A 24 10.30 -25.10 -57.86
C PRO A 24 10.48 -24.55 -56.45
N THR A 25 11.27 -23.47 -56.35
CA THR A 25 11.43 -22.71 -55.11
C THR A 25 10.04 -22.22 -54.72
N GLN A 26 9.39 -22.90 -53.78
CA GLN A 26 8.10 -22.50 -53.26
C GLN A 26 8.27 -21.07 -52.72
N PRO A 27 7.54 -20.06 -53.24
CA PRO A 27 7.62 -18.73 -52.67
C PRO A 27 7.15 -18.85 -51.22
N ILE A 28 8.03 -18.48 -50.29
CA ILE A 28 7.69 -18.38 -48.87
C ILE A 28 6.48 -17.45 -48.81
N SER A 29 5.31 -18.03 -48.52
CA SER A 29 4.02 -17.38 -48.65
C SER A 29 4.02 -16.11 -47.80
N SER A 30 4.01 -14.93 -48.43
CA SER A 30 4.04 -13.62 -47.74
C SER A 30 2.87 -13.46 -46.75
N THR A 31 1.80 -14.22 -46.96
CA THR A 31 0.65 -14.39 -46.07
C THR A 31 0.97 -15.07 -44.74
N MET A 32 1.97 -15.95 -44.65
CA MET A 32 2.40 -16.55 -43.38
C MET A 32 3.26 -15.61 -42.53
N LEU A 33 4.06 -14.74 -43.15
CA LEU A 33 4.87 -13.73 -42.45
C LEU A 33 4.02 -12.57 -41.91
N LEU A 34 2.91 -12.22 -42.58
CA LEU A 34 1.98 -11.20 -42.09
C LEU A 34 1.14 -11.68 -40.89
N SER A 35 0.75 -12.96 -40.88
CA SER A 35 -0.07 -13.58 -39.82
C SER A 35 0.65 -13.64 -38.47
N THR A 36 1.94 -14.01 -38.47
CA THR A 36 2.76 -14.04 -37.26
C THR A 36 3.10 -12.63 -36.75
N ALA A 37 3.40 -11.68 -37.63
CA ALA A 37 3.67 -10.29 -37.25
C ALA A 37 2.48 -9.61 -36.55
N LEU A 38 1.25 -9.83 -37.03
CA LEU A 38 0.03 -9.32 -36.37
C LEU A 38 -0.19 -9.95 -34.98
N SER A 39 0.12 -11.24 -34.83
CA SER A 39 -0.04 -11.96 -33.57
C SER A 39 0.94 -11.47 -32.48
N HIS A 40 2.18 -11.14 -32.86
CA HIS A 40 3.17 -10.57 -31.95
C HIS A 40 2.87 -9.11 -31.61
N ALA A 41 2.40 -8.31 -32.57
CA ALA A 41 1.97 -6.93 -32.34
C ALA A 41 0.74 -6.85 -31.41
N ALA A 42 -0.24 -7.75 -31.57
CA ALA A 42 -1.40 -7.84 -30.69
C ALA A 42 -1.01 -8.30 -29.27
N SER A 43 -0.06 -9.23 -29.15
CA SER A 43 0.48 -9.67 -27.85
C SER A 43 1.29 -8.58 -27.15
N LEU A 44 2.12 -7.84 -27.90
CA LEU A 44 2.86 -6.69 -27.37
C LEU A 44 1.93 -5.53 -26.96
N ALA A 45 0.86 -5.28 -27.72
CA ALA A 45 -0.17 -4.30 -27.38
C ALA A 45 -0.97 -4.73 -26.12
N LEU A 46 -1.29 -6.03 -25.98
CA LEU A 46 -1.96 -6.57 -24.80
C LEU A 46 -1.06 -6.52 -23.54
N VAL A 47 0.24 -6.78 -23.69
CA VAL A 47 1.25 -6.63 -22.63
C VAL A 47 1.51 -5.15 -22.30
N LEU A 48 1.35 -4.22 -23.25
CA LEU A 48 1.39 -2.78 -22.95
C LEU A 48 0.09 -2.24 -22.34
N CYS A 49 -0.99 -3.04 -22.32
CA CYS A 49 -2.26 -2.73 -21.68
C CYS A 49 -2.34 -3.18 -20.21
N VAL A 50 -1.23 -3.57 -19.55
CA VAL A 50 -1.28 -3.81 -18.09
C VAL A 50 -1.63 -2.50 -17.40
N ARG A 51 -2.90 -2.39 -16.95
CA ARG A 51 -3.35 -1.27 -16.13
C ARG A 51 -2.52 -1.29 -14.86
N ARG A 52 -1.84 -0.18 -14.53
CA ARG A 52 -1.26 -0.02 -13.19
C ARG A 52 -2.40 -0.07 -12.18
N VAL A 53 -2.52 -1.18 -11.45
CA VAL A 53 -3.43 -1.29 -10.32
C VAL A 53 -2.76 -0.55 -9.16
N ARG A 54 -3.42 0.47 -8.62
CA ARG A 54 -3.04 1.06 -7.34
C ARG A 54 -3.77 0.28 -6.25
N ALA A 55 -3.02 -0.30 -5.33
CA ALA A 55 -3.59 -0.94 -4.15
C ALA A 55 -3.66 0.08 -3.02
N LEU A 56 -4.74 0.03 -2.24
CA LEU A 56 -4.82 0.76 -0.97
C LEU A 56 -4.36 -0.16 0.15
N THR A 57 -3.43 0.31 0.96
CA THR A 57 -2.89 -0.42 2.11
C THR A 57 -3.13 0.39 3.37
N ASN A 58 -3.72 -0.26 4.38
CA ASN A 58 -3.87 0.32 5.71
C ASN A 58 -2.57 0.09 6.50
N VAL A 59 -2.06 1.14 7.12
CA VAL A 59 -0.88 1.11 7.98
C VAL A 59 -1.30 1.69 9.33
N THR A 60 -1.31 0.85 10.36
CA THR A 60 -1.53 1.29 11.74
C THR A 60 -0.20 1.71 12.36
N ILE A 61 -0.18 2.90 12.95
CA ILE A 61 0.96 3.54 13.59
C ILE A 61 0.60 3.67 15.06
N ASP A 62 1.26 2.87 15.88
CA ASP A 62 1.09 2.78 17.34
C ASP A 62 1.66 3.99 18.09
N ASP A 63 1.21 4.22 19.33
CA ASP A 63 1.59 5.32 20.21
C ASP A 63 3.11 5.46 20.40
N GLN A 64 3.84 4.34 20.39
CA GLN A 64 5.29 4.30 20.54
C GLN A 64 6.06 4.36 19.21
N SER A 65 5.36 4.51 18.08
CA SER A 65 6.03 4.55 16.78
C SER A 65 6.98 5.74 16.67
N PRO A 66 8.22 5.55 16.20
CA PRO A 66 9.16 6.65 15.97
C PRO A 66 8.71 7.60 14.85
N LEU A 67 7.64 7.27 14.13
CA LEU A 67 7.02 8.15 13.13
C LEU A 67 6.22 9.28 13.78
N ILE A 68 5.87 9.16 15.07
CA ILE A 68 5.18 10.20 15.82
C ILE A 68 6.22 10.99 16.61
N SER A 69 6.28 12.29 16.34
CA SER A 69 7.16 13.23 17.04
C SER A 69 6.40 13.92 18.16
N TYR A 70 6.75 13.61 19.42
CA TYR A 70 6.17 14.24 20.60
C TYR A 70 7.02 15.42 21.06
N ALA A 71 6.41 16.60 21.18
CA ALA A 71 7.10 17.83 21.56
C ALA A 71 6.30 18.66 22.59
N PRO A 72 6.93 19.14 23.68
CA PRO A 72 8.22 18.67 24.17
C PRO A 72 8.10 17.21 24.64
N ALA A 73 9.14 16.39 24.42
CA ALA A 73 9.08 14.95 24.71
C ALA A 73 8.73 14.63 26.17
N GLY A 74 9.13 15.49 27.12
CA GLY A 74 8.84 15.32 28.55
C GLY A 74 7.40 15.65 28.96
N SER A 75 6.59 16.25 28.09
CA SER A 75 5.19 16.57 28.39
C SER A 75 4.22 15.45 28.04
N TRP A 76 4.68 14.40 27.35
CA TRP A 76 3.88 13.22 27.04
C TRP A 76 4.33 12.04 27.89
N ALA A 77 3.39 11.43 28.59
CA ALA A 77 3.62 10.24 29.39
C ALA A 77 2.91 9.05 28.74
N ARG A 78 3.62 7.93 28.61
CA ARG A 78 2.98 6.68 28.22
C ARG A 78 2.23 6.10 29.41
N ILE A 79 0.95 5.80 29.21
CA ILE A 79 0.11 5.08 30.15
C ILE A 79 -0.09 3.67 29.59
N ASN A 80 0.32 2.66 30.35
CA ASN A 80 0.28 1.26 29.95
C ASN A 80 -0.11 0.37 31.15
N ASP A 81 -1.32 0.60 31.66
CA ASP A 81 -1.90 -0.19 32.74
C ASP A 81 -2.25 -1.60 32.25
N SER A 82 -1.70 -2.61 32.90
CA SER A 82 -1.92 -4.02 32.54
C SER A 82 -3.38 -4.46 32.66
N THR A 83 -4.18 -3.76 33.46
CA THR A 83 -5.63 -4.02 33.62
C THR A 83 -6.45 -3.48 32.46
N THR A 84 -5.94 -2.48 31.73
CA THR A 84 -6.61 -1.86 30.56
C THR A 84 -5.90 -2.11 29.24
N ALA A 85 -4.76 -2.82 29.22
CA ALA A 85 -3.96 -3.05 28.02
C ALA A 85 -4.76 -3.68 26.84
N THR A 86 -5.87 -4.36 27.11
CA THR A 86 -6.73 -4.91 26.03
C THR A 86 -7.68 -3.88 25.38
N LEU A 87 -7.79 -2.71 25.99
CA LEU A 87 -8.60 -1.59 25.54
C LEU A 87 -7.83 -0.67 24.59
N ASP A 88 -6.55 -0.46 24.83
CA ASP A 88 -5.67 0.32 23.94
C ASP A 88 -5.19 -0.53 22.75
N VAL A 89 -4.77 0.11 21.66
CA VAL A 89 -4.03 -0.57 20.58
C VAL A 89 -2.63 -0.90 21.11
N ASP A 90 -2.20 -2.15 20.95
CA ASP A 90 -0.90 -2.66 21.42
C ASP A 90 -0.52 -2.34 22.89
N GLY A 91 -1.52 -2.08 23.74
CA GLY A 91 -1.41 -2.13 25.20
C GLY A 91 -1.06 -0.82 25.91
N GLY A 92 -1.11 0.34 25.24
CA GLY A 92 -0.99 1.61 25.92
C GLY A 92 -1.34 2.81 25.05
N HIS A 93 -1.25 3.99 25.62
CA HIS A 93 -1.45 5.25 24.92
C HIS A 93 -0.54 6.33 25.50
N MET A 94 -0.25 7.35 24.71
CA MET A 94 0.42 8.57 25.14
C MET A 94 -0.61 9.57 25.64
N LEU A 95 -0.34 10.18 26.79
CA LEU A 95 -1.21 11.16 27.44
C LEU A 95 -0.42 12.45 27.72
N THR A 96 -1.06 13.59 27.52
CA THR A 96 -0.56 14.88 28.00
C THR A 96 -1.70 15.75 28.56
N SER A 97 -1.35 16.62 29.50
CA SER A 97 -2.19 17.72 29.97
C SER A 97 -1.53 19.08 29.73
N ASP A 98 -0.39 19.12 29.03
CA ASP A 98 0.31 20.36 28.71
C ASP A 98 -0.36 21.01 27.49
N PRO A 99 -0.95 22.22 27.63
CA PRO A 99 -1.67 22.87 26.54
C PRO A 99 -0.78 23.29 25.37
N THR A 100 0.54 23.27 25.53
CA THR A 100 1.52 23.59 24.49
C THR A 100 2.11 22.36 23.81
N ALA A 101 1.83 21.16 24.33
CA ALA A 101 2.37 19.93 23.80
C ALA A 101 1.66 19.48 22.53
N THR A 102 2.42 18.91 21.61
CA THR A 102 1.96 18.38 20.33
C THR A 102 2.53 16.99 20.07
N ALA A 103 1.76 16.17 19.35
CA ALA A 103 2.23 14.96 18.70
C ALA A 103 2.02 15.11 17.20
N VAL A 104 3.08 14.96 16.41
CA VAL A 104 3.05 15.23 14.96
C VAL A 104 3.40 13.96 14.20
N LEU A 105 2.56 13.63 13.21
CA LEU A 105 2.78 12.53 12.27
C LEU A 105 2.73 13.07 10.85
N ASN A 106 3.79 12.83 10.08
CA ASN A 106 3.80 13.06 8.64
C ASN A 106 3.50 11.74 7.92
N PHE A 107 2.53 11.75 7.00
CA PHE A 107 2.17 10.55 6.23
C PHE A 107 1.87 10.90 4.78
N THR A 108 2.08 9.96 3.86
CA THR A 108 1.59 10.06 2.49
C THR A 108 0.45 9.09 2.29
N GLY A 109 -0.74 9.57 1.94
CA GLY A 109 -1.90 8.71 1.81
C GLY A 109 -3.17 9.46 1.42
N VAL A 110 -4.27 8.73 1.31
CA VAL A 110 -5.58 9.24 0.89
C VAL A 110 -6.64 9.22 1.99
N ALA A 111 -6.29 8.67 3.15
CA ALA A 111 -7.12 8.72 4.34
C ALA A 111 -6.25 8.56 5.60
N VAL A 112 -6.75 9.10 6.71
CA VAL A 112 -6.23 8.92 8.07
C VAL A 112 -7.38 8.72 9.03
N TYR A 113 -7.21 7.82 9.98
CA TYR A 113 -8.18 7.49 11.02
C TYR A 113 -7.50 7.59 12.37
N PHE A 114 -8.17 8.22 13.32
CA PHE A 114 -7.75 8.32 14.71
C PHE A 114 -8.43 7.23 15.52
N LEU A 115 -7.66 6.35 16.15
CA LEU A 115 -8.15 5.28 16.99
C LEU A 115 -7.84 5.60 18.44
N SER A 116 -8.81 5.39 19.32
CA SER A 116 -8.61 5.57 20.75
C SER A 116 -9.65 4.79 21.55
N ALA A 117 -9.23 4.30 22.72
CA ALA A 117 -10.14 3.89 23.78
C ALA A 117 -11.04 5.06 24.23
N ARG A 118 -12.01 4.79 25.12
CA ARG A 118 -12.84 5.85 25.73
C ARG A 118 -12.93 5.75 27.24
N TRP A 119 -13.00 6.90 27.90
CA TRP A 119 -12.93 7.03 29.36
C TRP A 119 -14.25 7.52 29.96
N PRO A 120 -14.61 7.11 31.19
CA PRO A 120 -15.86 7.50 31.84
C PRO A 120 -15.81 8.92 32.43
N TYR A 121 -14.98 9.80 31.87
CA TYR A 121 -14.81 11.20 32.29
C TYR A 121 -14.35 12.04 31.09
N ASN A 122 -14.33 13.37 31.23
CA ASN A 122 -14.03 14.26 30.12
C ASN A 122 -12.60 14.05 29.60
N VAL A 123 -12.50 13.39 28.45
CA VAL A 123 -11.25 13.18 27.70
C VAL A 123 -11.50 13.53 26.25
N SER A 124 -10.55 14.22 25.65
CA SER A 124 -10.62 14.66 24.27
C SER A 124 -9.23 14.73 23.66
N SER A 125 -9.13 14.84 22.34
CA SER A 125 -7.90 15.27 21.66
C SER A 125 -8.27 16.28 20.58
N ALA A 126 -7.56 17.41 20.50
CA ALA A 126 -7.66 18.28 19.35
C ALA A 126 -6.75 17.74 18.24
N VAL A 127 -7.27 17.67 17.02
CA VAL A 127 -6.57 17.13 15.86
C VAL A 127 -6.68 18.11 14.69
N ALA A 128 -5.55 18.51 14.14
CA ALA A 128 -5.46 19.32 12.92
C ALA A 128 -4.79 18.50 11.80
N LEU A 129 -5.29 18.67 10.58
CA LEU A 129 -4.71 18.06 9.38
C LEU A 129 -4.21 19.18 8.47
N ASP A 130 -2.94 19.09 8.09
CA ASP A 130 -2.20 20.12 7.35
C ASP A 130 -2.34 21.49 8.05
N ASP A 131 -2.59 22.54 7.27
CA ASP A 131 -2.86 23.90 7.80
C ASP A 131 -4.35 24.12 8.14
N GLY A 132 -5.13 23.03 8.27
CA GLY A 132 -6.54 23.07 8.58
C GLY A 132 -6.84 23.43 10.04
N PRO A 133 -8.09 23.83 10.36
CA PRO A 133 -8.50 24.08 11.73
C PRO A 133 -8.46 22.79 12.57
N ALA A 134 -8.15 22.93 13.86
CA ALA A 134 -8.24 21.83 14.79
C ALA A 134 -9.70 21.42 15.03
N VAL A 135 -9.96 20.11 14.98
CA VAL A 135 -11.23 19.49 15.33
C VAL A 135 -11.07 18.79 16.67
N LEU A 136 -12.02 18.98 17.57
CA LEU A 136 -12.02 18.29 18.84
C LEU A 136 -12.66 16.90 18.71
N LEU A 137 -11.88 15.86 19.01
CA LEU A 137 -12.36 14.49 19.09
C LEU A 137 -12.80 14.19 20.51
N ASP A 138 -14.03 13.70 20.65
CA ASP A 138 -14.60 13.26 21.93
C ASP A 138 -14.19 11.82 22.23
N LEU A 139 -13.44 11.65 23.32
CA LEU A 139 -12.93 10.37 23.80
C LEU A 139 -13.63 9.93 25.09
N THR A 140 -14.78 10.54 25.41
CA THR A 140 -15.57 10.21 26.57
C THR A 140 -16.50 9.01 26.28
N ASP A 141 -16.56 8.06 27.19
CA ASP A 141 -17.56 6.98 27.22
C ASP A 141 -18.85 7.50 27.85
N HIS A 142 -19.77 7.96 27.00
CA HIS A 142 -21.11 8.41 27.42
C HIS A 142 -22.07 7.27 27.77
N THR A 143 -21.65 6.01 27.69
CA THR A 143 -22.50 4.85 28.05
C THR A 143 -22.42 4.48 29.52
N ARG A 144 -21.48 5.07 30.27
CA ARG A 144 -21.28 4.85 31.71
C ARG A 144 -21.53 6.12 32.51
N ALA A 145 -21.75 5.94 33.81
CA ALA A 145 -21.82 7.05 34.73
C ALA A 145 -20.47 7.79 34.75
N VAL A 146 -20.54 9.12 34.70
CA VAL A 146 -19.34 9.97 34.75
C VAL A 146 -18.64 9.78 36.10
N THR A 147 -17.33 9.59 36.05
CA THR A 147 -16.43 9.55 37.20
C THR A 147 -15.48 10.75 37.20
N ASP A 148 -14.72 10.95 38.28
CA ASP A 148 -13.70 12.01 38.37
C ASP A 148 -12.35 11.59 37.75
N GLY A 149 -12.30 10.42 37.10
CA GLY A 149 -11.09 9.81 36.58
C GLY A 149 -11.17 8.28 36.53
N GLY A 150 -10.07 7.63 36.16
CA GLY A 150 -9.93 6.17 36.18
C GLY A 150 -9.50 5.57 34.85
N PRO A 151 -9.57 4.24 34.72
CA PRO A 151 -9.18 3.54 33.50
C PRO A 151 -10.13 3.83 32.33
N ALA A 152 -9.64 3.55 31.12
CA ALA A 152 -10.50 3.44 29.96
C ALA A 152 -11.56 2.34 30.17
N THR A 153 -12.66 2.46 29.44
CA THR A 153 -13.89 1.67 29.67
C THR A 153 -14.42 1.04 28.40
N VAL A 154 -14.10 1.62 27.24
CA VAL A 154 -14.41 1.09 25.91
C VAL A 154 -13.11 0.86 25.15
N LYS A 155 -13.03 -0.27 24.46
CA LYS A 155 -11.90 -0.63 23.62
C LYS A 155 -11.73 0.35 22.45
N ALA A 156 -10.49 0.54 22.03
CA ALA A 156 -10.09 1.39 20.93
C ALA A 156 -10.87 1.10 19.66
N ALA A 157 -11.39 2.17 19.08
CA ALA A 157 -12.11 2.20 17.82
C ALA A 157 -11.83 3.52 17.10
N ILE A 158 -12.24 3.62 15.84
CA ILE A 158 -12.14 4.87 15.08
C ILE A 158 -13.06 5.91 15.73
N VAL A 159 -12.49 7.03 16.15
CA VAL A 159 -13.19 8.16 16.78
C VAL A 159 -13.13 9.44 15.93
N GLY A 160 -12.25 9.49 14.95
CA GLY A 160 -12.13 10.57 13.98
C GLY A 160 -11.50 10.08 12.70
N GLN A 161 -11.77 10.77 11.59
CA GLN A 161 -11.20 10.40 10.29
C GLN A 161 -11.18 11.57 9.33
N ALA A 162 -10.24 11.53 8.39
CA ALA A 162 -10.26 12.32 7.17
C ALA A 162 -10.03 11.39 5.98
N VAL A 163 -10.89 11.45 4.97
CA VAL A 163 -10.91 10.54 3.82
C VAL A 163 -11.02 11.34 2.52
N GLY A 164 -10.65 10.72 1.39
CA GLY A 164 -10.68 11.40 0.10
C GLY A 164 -9.58 12.45 -0.05
N LEU A 165 -8.50 12.30 0.73
CA LEU A 165 -7.33 13.16 0.65
C LEU A 165 -6.58 12.91 -0.66
N LEU A 166 -5.84 13.92 -1.13
CA LEU A 166 -4.91 13.74 -2.25
C LEU A 166 -3.77 12.83 -1.81
N ASN A 167 -3.24 11.98 -2.70
CA ASN A 167 -2.10 11.13 -2.34
C ASN A 167 -0.78 11.92 -2.37
N VAL A 168 -0.64 12.84 -1.41
CA VAL A 168 0.52 13.70 -1.16
C VAL A 168 0.93 13.55 0.31
N THR A 169 2.00 14.21 0.72
CA THR A 169 2.37 14.27 2.14
C THR A 169 1.40 15.18 2.89
N HIS A 170 0.89 14.66 3.99
CA HIS A 170 0.03 15.34 4.95
C HIS A 170 0.68 15.36 6.33
N THR A 171 0.29 16.35 7.12
CA THR A 171 0.74 16.52 8.51
C THR A 171 -0.46 16.40 9.44
N LEU A 172 -0.50 15.36 10.28
CA LEU A 172 -1.46 15.26 11.37
C LEU A 172 -0.82 15.80 12.65
N THR A 173 -1.46 16.77 13.29
CA THR A 173 -1.05 17.31 14.59
C THR A 173 -2.12 17.02 15.63
N VAL A 174 -1.72 16.45 16.76
CA VAL A 174 -2.57 16.19 17.93
C VAL A 174 -2.11 17.09 19.06
N SER A 175 -3.04 17.71 19.78
CA SER A 175 -2.75 18.59 20.92
C SER A 175 -3.90 18.59 21.92
N VAL A 176 -3.67 19.21 23.08
CA VAL A 176 -4.73 19.51 24.03
C VAL A 176 -5.66 20.57 23.43
N GLY A 177 -6.96 20.29 23.41
CA GLY A 177 -7.96 21.23 22.94
C GLY A 177 -8.10 22.45 23.84
N ALA A 178 -8.54 23.57 23.28
CA ALA A 178 -8.80 24.78 24.06
C ALA A 178 -9.84 24.50 25.17
N GLY A 179 -9.45 24.75 26.42
CA GLY A 179 -10.29 24.49 27.59
C GLY A 179 -10.46 23.00 27.94
N GLN A 180 -9.72 22.10 27.30
CA GLN A 180 -9.78 20.67 27.57
C GLN A 180 -8.66 20.22 28.51
N PRO A 181 -8.89 19.17 29.31
CA PRO A 181 -7.93 18.77 30.34
C PRO A 181 -6.78 17.93 29.79
N PHE A 182 -7.01 17.20 28.69
CA PHE A 182 -6.10 16.18 28.20
C PHE A 182 -6.03 16.16 26.67
N ALA A 183 -4.98 15.52 26.16
CA ALA A 183 -4.89 14.91 24.84
C ALA A 183 -4.30 13.51 24.96
N VAL A 184 -4.83 12.60 24.16
CA VAL A 184 -4.40 11.20 24.06
C VAL A 184 -3.97 10.89 22.63
N VAL A 185 -2.94 10.06 22.46
CA VAL A 185 -2.59 9.36 21.21
C VAL A 185 -2.47 7.88 21.52
N ASP A 186 -3.32 7.06 20.91
CA ASP A 186 -3.32 5.60 21.04
C ASP A 186 -2.84 4.99 19.72
N ALA A 187 -3.64 5.04 18.65
CA ALA A 187 -3.14 4.68 17.32
C ALA A 187 -3.68 5.56 16.20
N ILE A 188 -2.88 5.70 15.15
CA ILE A 188 -3.25 6.41 13.93
C ILE A 188 -3.15 5.43 12.77
N MET A 189 -4.23 5.25 12.01
CA MET A 189 -4.22 4.41 10.81
C MET A 189 -4.24 5.27 9.56
N CYS A 190 -3.23 5.12 8.71
CA CYS A 190 -3.14 5.82 7.42
C CYS A 190 -3.40 4.85 6.25
N VAL A 191 -4.01 5.35 5.17
CA VAL A 191 -4.24 4.57 3.95
C VAL A 191 -3.31 5.08 2.86
N ALA A 192 -2.28 4.29 2.54
CA ALA A 192 -1.31 4.60 1.50
C ALA A 192 -1.71 3.97 0.16
N MET A 193 -1.43 4.66 -0.95
CA MET A 193 -1.48 4.05 -2.28
C MET A 193 -0.15 3.34 -2.58
N SER A 194 -0.16 2.02 -2.60
CA SER A 194 0.97 1.23 -3.10
C SER A 194 0.87 1.06 -4.62
N SER A 195 1.98 1.31 -5.32
CA SER A 195 2.15 0.90 -6.71
C SER A 195 2.81 -0.48 -6.77
N SER A 196 2.02 -1.53 -6.93
CA SER A 196 2.57 -2.84 -7.29
C SER A 196 2.92 -2.83 -8.78
N THR A 197 4.22 -2.79 -9.08
CA THR A 197 4.70 -3.08 -10.43
C THR A 197 4.97 -4.57 -10.48
N TRP A 198 4.02 -5.35 -10.98
CA TRP A 198 4.26 -6.75 -11.28
C TRP A 198 5.17 -6.81 -12.50
N LEU A 199 6.45 -7.13 -12.29
CA LEU A 199 7.34 -7.59 -13.34
C LEU A 199 7.19 -9.12 -13.40
N PHE A 200 6.61 -9.63 -14.49
CA PHE A 200 6.75 -11.01 -14.92
C PHE A 200 7.59 -11.04 -16.19
#